data_AF-A0A2E2QV84-F1
#
_entry.id   AF-A0A2E2QV84-F1
#
_cell.length_a   1.000
_cell.length_b   1.000
_cell.length_c   1.000
_cell.angle_alpha   90.00
_cell.angle_beta   90.00
_cell.angle_gamma   90.00
#
_symmetry.space_group_name_H-M   'P 1'
#
loop_
_entity.id
_entity.type
_entity.pdbx_description
1 polymer ?
#
loop_
_entity_poly.entity_id
_entity_poly.type
_entity_poly.pdbx_seq_one_letter_code
_entity_poly.pdbx_strand_id
1 'polypeptide(L)'
;MDKPSLSGHQPVPREVRLDHHDSVRNHVHQQVRSEVERLERRIETLRLVKAPHAAIMISTYERMIDRKKGFLRNWDLHEEGY
;
A
#
# COMPACT_ATOMS: atom_id res chain seq x y z
N MET A 1 -32.27 -51.29 17.57
CA MET A 1 -32.33 -49.86 17.18
C MET A 1 -30.91 -49.43 16.88
N ASP A 2 -30.55 -49.41 15.59
CA ASP A 2 -29.26 -48.92 15.12
C ASP A 2 -29.25 -47.40 15.16
N LYS A 3 -28.35 -46.85 15.98
CA LYS A 3 -28.13 -45.41 16.08
C LYS A 3 -26.99 -45.08 15.11
N PRO A 4 -27.20 -44.23 14.08
CA PRO A 4 -26.11 -43.91 13.17
C PRO A 4 -25.07 -43.10 13.94
N SER A 5 -23.86 -43.66 14.02
CA SER A 5 -22.68 -42.98 14.52
C SER A 5 -22.40 -41.78 13.61
N LEU A 6 -22.79 -40.58 14.07
CA LEU A 6 -22.40 -39.33 13.45
C LEU A 6 -20.89 -39.24 13.48
N SER A 7 -20.28 -39.44 12.32
CA SER A 7 -18.86 -39.22 12.06
C SER A 7 -18.47 -37.85 12.62
N GLY A 8 -17.69 -37.86 13.71
CA GLY A 8 -17.13 -36.65 14.28
C GLY A 8 -16.25 -35.98 13.24
N HIS A 9 -16.78 -34.93 12.60
CA HIS A 9 -15.94 -33.91 11.98
C HIS A 9 -15.10 -33.32 13.10
N GLN A 10 -13.86 -33.80 13.24
CA GLN A 10 -12.88 -33.07 14.03
C GLN A 10 -12.74 -31.69 13.37
N PRO A 11 -12.99 -30.59 14.09
CA PRO A 11 -12.74 -29.27 13.55
C PRO A 11 -11.23 -29.17 13.34
N VAL A 12 -10.81 -29.25 12.08
CA VAL A 12 -9.44 -28.91 11.70
C VAL A 12 -9.20 -27.50 12.25
N PRO A 13 -8.18 -27.29 13.10
CA PRO A 13 -7.88 -25.95 13.61
C PRO A 13 -7.67 -25.04 12.41
N ARG A 14 -8.57 -24.08 12.22
CA ARG A 14 -8.40 -23.06 11.19
C ARG A 14 -7.18 -22.27 11.64
N GLU A 15 -6.07 -22.40 10.93
CA GLU A 15 -4.87 -21.62 11.19
C GLU A 15 -5.20 -20.15 10.86
N VAL A 16 -5.66 -19.42 11.87
CA VAL A 16 -5.98 -18.01 11.74
C VAL A 16 -4.66 -17.25 11.79
N ARG A 17 -4.11 -16.94 10.62
CA ARG A 17 -2.91 -16.10 10.48
C ARG A 17 -3.28 -14.63 10.75
N LEU A 18 -3.34 -14.28 12.03
CA LEU A 18 -3.64 -12.92 12.49
C LEU A 18 -2.58 -11.90 12.08
N ASP A 19 -1.38 -12.37 11.73
CA ASP A 19 -0.22 -11.56 11.38
C ASP A 19 -0.23 -11.11 9.91
N HIS A 20 -1.16 -11.62 9.10
CA HIS A 20 -1.30 -11.27 7.69
C HIS A 20 -2.29 -10.12 7.51
N HIS A 21 -1.74 -8.91 7.57
CA HIS A 21 -2.48 -7.69 7.26
C HIS A 21 -2.41 -7.33 5.77
N ASP A 22 -2.57 -8.32 4.88
CA ASP A 22 -2.46 -8.12 3.42
C ASP A 22 -3.44 -7.06 2.90
N SER A 23 -4.63 -6.96 3.52
CA SER A 23 -5.61 -5.92 3.20
C SER A 23 -5.11 -4.51 3.55
N VAL A 24 -4.50 -4.35 4.72
CA VAL A 24 -3.92 -3.08 5.19
C VAL A 24 -2.72 -2.72 4.31
N ARG A 25 -1.87 -3.70 4.01
CA ARG A 25 -0.70 -3.54 3.15
C ARG A 25 -1.11 -3.09 1.74
N ASN A 26 -2.06 -3.79 1.13
CA ASN A 26 -2.60 -3.41 -0.18
C ASN A 26 -3.23 -2.02 -0.14
N HIS A 27 -3.99 -1.70 0.91
CA HIS A 27 -4.58 -0.39 1.08
C HIS A 27 -3.52 0.72 1.14
N VAL A 28 -2.50 0.56 2.00
CA VAL A 28 -1.39 1.51 2.11
C VAL A 28 -0.65 1.63 0.78
N HIS A 29 -0.38 0.51 0.11
CA HIS A 29 0.28 0.51 -1.18
C HIS A 29 -0.51 1.32 -2.22
N GLN A 30 -1.81 1.08 -2.35
CA GLN A 30 -2.68 1.79 -3.30
C GLN A 30 -2.81 3.27 -2.94
N GLN A 31 -2.91 3.59 -1.65
CA GLN A 31 -2.99 4.98 -1.18
C GLN A 31 -1.70 5.74 -1.50
N VAL A 32 -0.53 5.15 -1.25
CA VAL A 32 0.75 5.83 -1.55
C VAL A 32 0.94 5.99 -3.06
N ARG A 33 0.57 4.99 -3.88
CA ARG A 33 0.61 5.10 -5.35
C ARG A 33 -0.30 6.21 -5.88
N SER A 34 -1.57 6.23 -5.48
CA SER A 34 -2.53 7.26 -5.93
C SER A 34 -2.11 8.67 -5.52
N GLU A 35 -1.50 8.82 -4.34
CA GLU A 35 -0.93 10.09 -3.88
C GLU A 35 0.28 10.53 -4.71
N VAL A 36 1.15 9.61 -5.12
CA VAL A 36 2.27 9.90 -6.04
C VAL A 36 1.73 10.39 -7.39
N GLU A 37 0.77 9.68 -7.98
CA GLU A 37 0.17 10.06 -9.26
C GLU A 37 -0.50 11.45 -9.19
N ARG A 38 -1.15 11.77 -8.07
CA ARG A 38 -1.76 13.09 -7.85
C ARG A 38 -0.71 14.19 -7.81
N LEU A 39 0.42 13.95 -7.15
CA LEU A 39 1.52 14.92 -7.08
C LEU A 39 2.18 15.12 -8.44
N GLU A 40 2.38 14.04 -9.20
CA GLU A 40 2.94 14.10 -10.57
C GLU A 40 2.04 14.93 -11.50
N ARG A 41 0.71 14.68 -11.52
CA ARG A 41 -0.25 15.50 -12.26
C ARG A 41 -0.24 16.97 -11.84
N ARG A 42 -0.06 17.25 -10.54
CA ARG A 42 0.04 18.62 -10.05
C ARG A 42 1.30 19.32 -10.55
N ILE A 43 2.43 18.62 -10.59
CA ILE A 43 3.68 19.13 -11.15
C ILE A 43 3.52 19.45 -12.64
N GLU A 44 2.87 18.58 -13.41
CA GLU A 44 2.60 18.82 -14.84
C GLU A 44 1.81 20.12 -15.04
N THR A 45 0.74 20.31 -14.25
CA THR A 45 -0.05 21.55 -14.30
C THR A 45 0.80 22.78 -13.95
N LEU A 46 1.64 22.70 -12.91
CA LEU A 46 2.51 23.82 -12.50
C LEU A 46 3.54 24.19 -13.57
N ARG A 47 4.06 23.20 -14.29
CA ARG A 47 5.01 23.41 -15.40
C ARG A 47 4.35 24.17 -16.56
N LEU A 48 3.03 24.00 -16.76
CA LEU A 48 2.28 24.72 -17.80
C LEU A 48 1.93 26.17 -17.41
N VAL A 49 1.58 26.42 -16.15
CA VAL A 49 1.05 27.72 -15.69
C VAL A 49 2.12 28.82 -15.60
N LYS A 50 3.42 28.48 -15.67
CA LYS A 50 4.57 29.43 -15.62
C LYS A 50 4.44 30.50 -14.51
N ALA A 51 3.95 30.12 -13.33
CA ALA A 51 3.81 31.02 -12.21
C ALA A 51 5.16 31.27 -11.49
N PRO A 52 5.40 32.46 -10.91
CA PRO A 52 6.66 32.80 -10.24
C PRO A 52 7.08 31.81 -9.15
N HIS A 53 6.11 31.25 -8.43
CA HIS A 53 6.35 30.32 -7.31
C HIS A 53 6.31 28.84 -7.73
N ALA A 54 6.08 28.54 -9.01
CA ALA A 54 5.91 27.17 -9.48
C ALA A 54 7.16 26.31 -9.23
N ALA A 55 8.36 26.87 -9.41
CA ALA A 55 9.61 26.14 -9.19
C ALA A 55 9.72 25.61 -7.74
N ILE A 56 9.41 26.44 -6.75
CA ILE A 56 9.47 26.04 -5.33
C ILE A 56 8.43 24.96 -5.02
N MET A 57 7.21 25.09 -5.56
CA MET A 57 6.15 24.09 -5.40
C MET A 57 6.53 22.76 -6.05
N ILE A 58 7.06 22.80 -7.27
CA ILE A 58 7.53 21.62 -8.01
C ILE A 58 8.61 20.90 -7.20
N SER A 59 9.67 21.58 -6.77
CA SER A 59 10.73 20.95 -5.97
C SER A 59 10.23 20.41 -4.63
N THR A 60 9.17 21.00 -4.07
CA THR A 60 8.55 20.48 -2.85
C THR A 60 7.78 19.19 -3.13
N TYR A 61 6.99 19.14 -4.20
CA TYR A 61 6.27 17.94 -4.59
C TYR A 61 7.18 16.81 -5.06
N GLU A 62 8.27 17.12 -5.77
CA GLU A 62 9.31 16.14 -6.15
C GLU A 62 9.90 15.47 -4.91
N ARG A 63 10.27 16.24 -3.87
CA ARG A 63 10.74 15.68 -2.59
C ARG A 63 9.69 14.81 -1.89
N MET A 64 8.40 15.17 -1.99
CA MET A 64 7.32 14.35 -1.42
C MET A 64 7.16 13.02 -2.18
N ILE A 65 7.28 13.05 -3.51
CA ILE A 65 7.27 11.87 -4.37
C ILE A 65 8.45 10.96 -4.02
N ASP A 66 9.66 11.49 -3.90
CA ASP A 66 10.85 10.71 -3.56
C ASP A 66 10.71 9.99 -2.23
N ARG A 67 10.18 10.68 -1.21
CA ARG A 67 9.89 10.07 0.11
C ARG A 67 8.84 8.97 0.01
N LYS A 68 7.78 9.17 -0.77
CA LYS A 68 6.71 8.17 -0.96
C LYS A 68 7.19 6.94 -1.74
N LYS A 69 7.94 7.14 -2.82
CA LYS A 69 8.57 6.06 -3.60
C LYS A 69 9.61 5.32 -2.76
N GLY A 70 10.41 6.05 -1.97
CA GLY A 70 11.36 5.48 -1.01
C GLY A 70 10.69 4.65 0.08
N PHE A 71 9.57 5.13 0.63
CA PHE A 71 8.76 4.37 1.57
C PHE A 71 8.31 3.03 0.99
N LEU A 72 7.73 3.01 -0.21
CA LEU A 72 7.30 1.75 -0.85
C LEU A 72 8.48 0.79 -1.09
N ARG A 73 9.61 1.27 -1.63
CA ARG A 73 10.79 0.41 -1.83
C ARG A 73 11.28 -0.23 -0.52
N ASN A 74 11.41 0.56 0.54
CA ASN A 74 11.89 0.05 1.82
C ASN A 74 10.86 -0.86 2.49
N TRP A 75 9.58 -0.59 2.27
CA TRP A 75 8.47 -1.40 2.77
C TRP A 75 8.46 -2.78 2.12
N ASP A 76 8.60 -2.85 0.80
CA ASP A 76 8.64 -4.10 0.04
C ASP A 76 9.92 -4.92 0.34
N LEU A 77 11.08 -4.26 0.54
CA LEU A 77 12.33 -4.93 0.93
C LEU A 77 12.27 -5.62 2.30
N HIS A 78 11.36 -5.20 3.17
CA HIS A 78 11.17 -5.84 4.47
C HIS A 78 10.38 -7.18 4.38
N GLU A 79 9.84 -7.51 3.20
CA GLU A 79 9.08 -8.74 2.94
C GLU A 79 9.94 -9.93 2.51
N GLU A 80 11.10 -9.72 1.88
CA GLU A 80 11.97 -10.83 1.40
C GLU A 80 12.74 -11.54 2.53
N GLY A 81 12.57 -11.13 3.79
CA GLY A 81 13.39 -11.54 4.93
C GLY A 81 12.76 -12.50 5.95
N TYR A 82 11.60 -13.12 5.67
CA TYR A 82 10.94 -14.07 6.60
C TYR A 82 10.44 -15.33 5.90
#